data_AF-A0A822X8G9-F1
#
_entry.id   AF-A0A822X8G9-F1
#
_cell.length_a   1.000
_cell.length_b   1.000
_cell.length_c   1.000
_cell.angle_alpha   90.00
_cell.angle_beta   90.00
_cell.angle_gamma   90.00
#
_symmetry.space_group_name_H-M   'P 1'
#
loop_
_entity.id
_entity.type
_entity.pdbx_description
1 polymer ?
#
loop_
_entity_poly.entity_id
_entity_poly.type
_entity_poly.pdbx_seq_one_letter_code
_entity_poly.pdbx_strand_id
1 'polypeptide(L)' 'KTIRAQRRALKDLRSDNTITPSQYRYFYRKAKGGSYRSVAHLKTNIELEGIEMGGEA' A
#
# COMPACT_ATOMS: atom_id res chain seq x y z
N LYS A 1 15.03 3.17 6.45
CA LYS A 1 14.25 2.10 7.14
C LYS A 1 12.77 2.01 6.69
N THR A 2 12.24 2.95 5.91
CA THR A 2 10.80 3.09 5.59
C THR A 2 10.30 2.19 4.45
N ILE A 3 11.08 2.01 3.38
CA ILE A 3 10.66 1.22 2.19
C ILE A 3 10.37 -0.25 2.50
N ARG A 4 11.10 -0.87 3.43
CA ARG A 4 10.86 -2.27 3.82
C ARG A 4 9.51 -2.43 4.50
N ALA A 5 9.15 -1.48 5.37
CA ALA A 5 7.85 -1.47 6.05
C ALA A 5 6.70 -1.27 5.06
N GLN A 6 6.85 -0.34 4.09
CA GLN A 6 5.86 -0.13 3.03
C GLN A 6 5.66 -1.39 2.18
N ARG A 7 6.73 -2.07 1.79
CA ARG A 7 6.64 -3.31 1.01
C ARG A 7 6.02 -4.47 1.79
N ARG A 8 6.26 -4.56 3.10
CA ARG A 8 5.58 -5.52 3.96
C ARG A 8 4.07 -5.26 3.98
N ALA A 9 3.66 -4.02 4.24
CA ALA A 9 2.24 -3.64 4.21
C ALA A 9 1.57 -3.97 2.87
N LEU A 10 2.22 -3.66 1.74
CA LEU A 10 1.70 -4.02 0.41
C LEU A 10 1.56 -5.52 0.21
N LYS A 11 2.48 -6.33 0.76
CA LYS A 11 2.41 -7.79 0.68
C LYS A 11 1.22 -8.30 1.47
N ASP A 12 1.02 -7.76 2.67
CA ASP A 12 -0.08 -8.14 3.57
C ASP A 12 -1.44 -7.84 2.91
N LEU A 13 -1.61 -6.62 2.38
CA LEU A 13 -2.80 -6.19 1.61
C LEU A 13 -3.05 -6.98 0.32
N ARG A 14 -2.01 -7.59 -0.25
CA ARG A 14 -2.17 -8.48 -1.40
C ARG A 14 -2.60 -9.88 -0.95
N SER A 15 -2.10 -10.32 0.20
CA SER A 15 -2.41 -11.66 0.72
C SER A 15 -3.83 -11.78 1.26
N ASP A 16 -4.40 -10.70 1.77
CA ASP A 16 -5.81 -10.63 2.19
C ASP A 16 -6.77 -10.24 1.04
N ASN A 17 -6.25 -10.08 -0.18
CA ASN A 17 -6.97 -9.63 -1.38
C ASN A 17 -7.57 -8.21 -1.31
N THR A 18 -7.18 -7.36 -0.35
CA THR A 18 -7.58 -5.95 -0.30
C THR A 18 -7.14 -5.20 -1.55
N ILE A 19 -5.96 -5.52 -2.08
CA ILE A 19 -5.48 -5.00 -3.37
C ILE A 19 -5.26 -6.12 -4.37
N THR A 20 -5.67 -5.87 -5.60
CA THR A 20 -5.41 -6.76 -6.74
C THR A 20 -3.91 -6.83 -7.06
N PRO A 21 -3.44 -7.86 -7.78
CA PRO A 21 -2.04 -7.96 -8.19
C PRO A 21 -1.54 -6.77 -9.03
N SER A 22 -2.40 -6.13 -9.82
CA SER A 22 -2.07 -4.94 -10.60
C SER A 22 -1.90 -3.71 -9.71
N GLN A 23 -2.82 -3.47 -8.78
CA GLN A 23 -2.73 -2.41 -7.77
C GLN A 23 -1.48 -2.59 -6.90
N TYR A 24 -1.20 -3.81 -6.43
CA TYR A 24 0.05 -4.13 -5.72
C TYR A 24 1.29 -3.67 -6.50
N ARG A 25 1.41 -4.04 -7.78
CA ARG A 25 2.57 -3.64 -8.61
C ARG A 25 2.66 -2.12 -8.80
N TYR A 26 1.53 -1.44 -8.93
CA TYR A 26 1.47 0.02 -9.04
C TYR A 26 2.02 0.70 -7.77
N PHE A 27 1.46 0.39 -6.61
CA PHE A 27 1.91 0.96 -5.33
C PHE A 27 3.34 0.54 -4.97
N TYR A 28 3.75 -0.69 -5.31
CA TYR A 28 5.12 -1.15 -5.08
C TYR A 28 6.15 -0.34 -5.88
N ARG A 29 5.83 0.03 -7.12
CA ARG A 29 6.69 0.89 -7.96
C ARG A 29 6.76 2.31 -7.41
N LYS A 30 5.63 2.90 -6.98
CA LYS A 30 5.61 4.20 -6.29
C LYS A 30 6.43 4.19 -4.99
N ALA A 31 6.33 3.13 -4.19
CA ALA A 31 7.15 2.95 -2.98
C ALA A 31 8.65 2.83 -3.31
N LYS A 32 9.02 2.12 -4.39
CA LYS A 32 10.41 2.07 -4.89
C LYS A 32 10.93 3.46 -5.27
N GLY A 33 10.07 4.30 -5.84
CA GLY A 33 10.39 5.69 -6.19
C GLY A 33 10.39 6.67 -5.01
N GLY A 34 10.06 6.23 -3.80
CA GLY A 34 10.03 7.10 -2.62
C GLY A 34 8.78 8.01 -2.53
N SER A 35 7.71 7.71 -3.27
CA SER A 35 6.47 8.50 -3.24
C SER A 35 5.79 8.54 -1.86
N TYR A 36 6.14 7.61 -0.96
CA TYR A 36 5.56 7.51 0.37
C TYR A 36 6.59 7.78 1.46
N ARG A 37 6.21 8.62 2.40
CA ARG A 37 7.05 9.07 3.52
C ARG A 37 6.97 8.11 4.72
N SER A 38 5.88 7.35 4.83
CA SER A 38 5.59 6.37 5.89
C SER A 38 4.65 5.27 5.38
N VAL A 39 4.33 4.28 6.23
CA VAL A 39 3.27 3.29 5.93
C VAL A 39 1.89 3.95 5.96
N ALA A 40 1.64 4.88 6.90
CA ALA A 40 0.38 5.62 6.96
C ALA A 40 0.13 6.43 5.67
N HIS A 41 1.14 7.17 5.18
CA HIS A 41 1.02 7.91 3.92
C HIS A 41 0.71 7.00 2.72
N LEU A 42 1.30 5.79 2.70
CA LEU A 42 0.95 4.77 1.70
C LEU A 42 -0.52 4.36 1.80
N LYS A 43 -1.02 4.05 3.00
CA LYS A 43 -2.41 3.62 3.21
C LYS A 43 -3.42 4.69 2.78
N THR A 44 -3.20 5.95 3.19
CA THR A 44 -4.03 7.08 2.74
C THR A 44 -4.05 7.20 1.21
N ASN A 45 -2.92 6.98 0.52
CA ASN A 45 -2.92 7.01 -0.95
C ASN A 45 -3.68 5.85 -1.58
N ILE A 46 -3.72 4.68 -0.93
CA ILE A 46 -4.49 3.53 -1.40
C ILE A 46 -5.99 3.84 -1.27
N GLU A 47 -6.41 4.38 -0.13
CA GLU A 47 -7.79 4.83 0.11
C GLU A 47 -8.22 5.93 -0.87
N LEU A 48 -7.35 6.91 -1.16
CA LEU A 48 -7.61 7.96 -2.15
C LEU A 48 -7.80 7.43 -3.57
N GLU A 49 -7.28 6.24 -3.89
CA GLU A 49 -7.49 5.57 -5.18
C GLU A 49 -8.78 4.73 -5.19
N GLY A 50 -9.65 4.91 -4.18
CA GLY A 50 -10.96 4.26 -4.06
C GLY A 50 -10.92 2.82 -3.56
N ILE A 51 -9.82 2.41 -2.94
CA ILE A 51 -9.66 1.06 -2.38
C ILE A 51 -10.01 1.11 -0.91
N GLU A 52 -11.15 0.52 -0.55
CA GLU A 52 -11.54 0.36 0.85
C GLU A 52 -10.67 -0.72 1.49
N MET A 53 -9.86 -0.31 2.45
CA MET A 53 -9.09 -1.25 3.27
C MET A 53 -9.95 -1.60 4.48
N GLY A 54 -10.47 -2.83 4.52
CA GLY A 54 -11.27 -3.32 5.63
C GLY A 54 -10.48 -3.20 6.95
N GLY A 55 -10.85 -2.22 7.76
CA GLY A 55 -10.21 -1.89 9.03
C GLY A 55 -11.01 -0.81 9.74
N GLU A 56 -11.64 -1.22 10.82
CA GLU A 56 -12.56 -0.49 11.69
C GLU A 56 -12.11 0.93 12.06
N ALA A 57 -13.10 1.81 12.23
CA ALA A 57 -12.99 3.14 12.83
C ALA A 57 -12.33 3.09 14.22
#